data_AF-A0A6A9UUP8-F1
#
_entry.id   AF-A0A6A9UUP8-F1
#
_cell.length_a   1.000
_cell.length_b   1.000
_cell.length_c   1.000
_cell.angle_alpha   90.00
_cell.angle_beta   90.00
_cell.angle_gamma   90.00
#
_symmetry.space_group_name_H-M   'P 1'
#
loop_
_entity.id
_entity.type
_entity.pdbx_description
1 polymer ?
#
loop_
_entity_poly.entity_id
_entity_poly.type
_entity_poly.pdbx_seq_one_letter_code
_entity_poly.pdbx_strand_id
1 'polypeptide(L)'
;MHQPSPPSGPQPAGAPDPRDPLLDAVEEITARSWTATSGGGEVTAVVGGDQRLRTVDVLRPDLPAGLLGARIAEAVNAALRLAREETVRAMGELPRIGPELRRLAGGHGA
;
A
#
# COMPACT_ATOMS: atom_id res chain seq x y z
N MET A 1 -9.62 34.84 -49.38
CA MET A 1 -9.84 35.50 -48.09
C MET A 1 -9.70 34.44 -47.00
N HIS A 2 -8.53 34.32 -46.38
CA HIS A 2 -8.26 33.37 -45.29
C HIS A 2 -8.49 34.07 -43.95
N GLN A 3 -9.44 33.61 -43.14
CA GLN A 3 -9.50 34.00 -41.73
C GLN A 3 -8.57 33.09 -40.91
N PRO A 4 -7.77 33.61 -39.98
CA PRO A 4 -6.97 32.81 -39.07
C PRO A 4 -7.82 32.20 -37.95
N SER A 5 -7.52 30.95 -37.58
CA SER A 5 -8.13 30.23 -36.46
C SER A 5 -7.85 30.93 -35.11
N PRO A 6 -8.77 30.89 -34.14
CA PRO A 6 -8.54 31.47 -32.82
C PRO A 6 -7.48 30.68 -32.02
N PRO A 7 -6.73 31.32 -31.11
CA PRO A 7 -5.74 30.66 -30.29
C PRO A 7 -6.40 29.71 -29.28
N SER A 8 -5.90 28.48 -29.21
CA SER A 8 -6.23 27.52 -28.15
C SER A 8 -5.88 28.12 -26.80
N GLY A 9 -6.89 28.55 -26.04
CA GLY A 9 -6.72 28.94 -24.64
C GLY A 9 -6.20 27.77 -23.79
N PRO A 10 -5.67 28.04 -22.58
CA PRO A 10 -5.24 26.99 -21.66
C PRO A 10 -6.43 26.05 -21.41
N GLN A 11 -6.27 24.77 -21.72
CA GLN A 11 -7.23 23.74 -21.34
C GLN A 11 -7.47 23.86 -19.83
N PRO A 12 -8.73 23.90 -19.37
CA PRO A 12 -8.99 23.84 -17.94
C PRO A 12 -8.31 22.57 -17.42
N ALA A 13 -7.48 22.72 -16.38
CA ALA A 13 -6.89 21.58 -15.67
C ALA A 13 -8.03 20.59 -15.41
N GLY A 14 -8.00 19.46 -16.11
CA GLY A 14 -9.04 18.45 -16.02
C GLY A 14 -9.26 18.15 -14.55
N ALA A 15 -10.52 18.17 -14.11
CA ALA A 15 -10.88 17.72 -12.78
C ALA A 15 -10.14 16.39 -12.50
N PRO A 16 -9.63 16.17 -11.28
CA PRO A 16 -8.99 14.90 -10.95
C PRO A 16 -9.96 13.79 -11.37
N ASP A 17 -9.49 12.92 -12.27
CA ASP A 17 -10.23 11.76 -12.73
C ASP A 17 -10.75 11.05 -11.47
N PRO A 18 -12.07 10.80 -11.31
CA PRO A 18 -12.57 10.17 -10.10
C PRO A 18 -11.94 8.79 -10.00
N ARG A 19 -10.91 8.67 -9.16
CA ARG A 19 -10.20 7.42 -8.93
C ARG A 19 -11.20 6.41 -8.38
N ASP A 20 -11.11 5.18 -8.87
CA ASP A 20 -11.94 4.09 -8.38
C ASP A 20 -11.66 3.94 -6.87
N PRO A 21 -12.66 4.16 -6.00
CA PRO A 21 -12.45 4.10 -4.55
C PRO A 21 -12.01 2.73 -4.06
N LEU A 22 -12.25 1.65 -4.83
CA LEU A 22 -11.63 0.35 -4.54
C LEU A 22 -10.13 0.39 -4.80
N LEU A 23 -9.71 1.00 -5.90
CA LEU A 23 -8.30 1.12 -6.25
C LEU A 23 -7.54 1.91 -5.19
N ASP A 24 -8.11 3.03 -4.73
CA ASP A 24 -7.54 3.84 -3.65
C ASP A 24 -7.43 3.05 -2.34
N ALA A 25 -8.46 2.27 -1.99
CA ALA A 25 -8.45 1.44 -0.79
C ALA A 25 -7.42 0.28 -0.87
N VAL A 26 -7.27 -0.33 -2.05
CA VAL A 26 -6.24 -1.34 -2.31
C VAL A 26 -4.83 -0.73 -2.23
N GLU A 27 -4.63 0.46 -2.82
CA GLU A 27 -3.39 1.21 -2.73
C GLU A 27 -3.04 1.53 -1.27
N GLU A 28 -4.02 2.00 -0.49
CA GLU A 28 -3.83 2.29 0.93
C GLU A 28 -3.40 1.03 1.72
N ILE A 29 -4.12 -0.10 1.54
CA ILE A 29 -3.80 -1.35 2.24
C ILE A 29 -2.39 -1.83 1.88
N THR A 30 -2.01 -1.76 0.60
CA THR A 30 -0.69 -2.21 0.14
C THR A 30 0.45 -1.27 0.57
N ALA A 31 0.17 0.02 0.77
CA ALA A 31 1.12 1.02 1.25
C ALA A 31 1.39 0.92 2.77
N ARG A 32 0.51 0.27 3.54
CA ARG A 32 0.73 0.02 4.98
C ARG A 32 2.00 -0.80 5.20
N SER A 33 2.57 -0.66 6.41
CA SER A 33 3.79 -1.36 6.82
C SER A 33 3.60 -2.00 8.18
N TRP A 34 4.18 -3.18 8.34
CA TRP A 34 4.09 -4.00 9.53
C TRP A 34 5.48 -4.29 10.07
N THR A 35 5.60 -4.30 11.38
CA THR A 35 6.88 -4.39 12.08
C THR A 35 6.90 -5.62 12.97
N ALA A 36 8.01 -6.37 12.95
CA ALA A 36 8.26 -7.44 13.90
C ALA A 36 9.71 -7.41 14.38
N THR A 37 9.93 -7.92 15.59
CA THR A 37 11.23 -7.88 16.26
C THR A 37 11.61 -9.27 16.75
N SER A 38 12.90 -9.62 16.68
CA SER A 38 13.46 -10.86 17.19
C SER A 38 14.57 -10.60 18.23
N GLY A 39 14.97 -11.64 18.94
CA GLY A 39 16.06 -11.56 19.91
C GLY A 39 15.81 -10.62 21.10
N GLY A 40 14.54 -10.30 21.39
CA GLY A 40 14.20 -9.38 22.47
C GLY A 40 14.49 -7.90 22.17
N GLY A 41 14.65 -7.53 20.89
CA GLY A 41 14.99 -6.16 20.50
C GLY A 41 16.23 -6.04 19.64
N GLU A 42 16.90 -7.14 19.31
CA GLU A 42 18.19 -7.13 18.60
C GLU A 42 18.03 -6.82 17.11
N VAL A 43 16.95 -7.30 16.50
CA VAL A 43 16.65 -7.10 15.08
C VAL A 43 15.18 -6.76 14.90
N THR A 44 14.89 -5.69 14.15
CA THR A 44 13.54 -5.27 13.79
C THR A 44 13.41 -5.23 12.27
N ALA A 45 12.34 -5.81 11.72
CA ALA A 45 12.05 -5.82 10.29
C ALA A 45 10.73 -5.13 10.01
N VAL A 46 10.70 -4.32 8.93
CA VAL A 46 9.52 -3.61 8.44
C VAL A 46 9.18 -4.14 7.05
N VAL A 47 7.95 -4.61 6.87
CA VAL A 47 7.45 -5.20 5.61
C VAL A 47 6.17 -4.50 5.17
N GLY A 48 6.06 -4.20 3.89
CA GLY A 48 4.85 -3.59 3.29
C GLY A 48 3.73 -4.59 3.02
N GLY A 49 2.55 -4.09 2.66
CA GLY A 49 1.37 -4.91 2.37
C GLY A 49 1.47 -5.66 1.04
N ASP A 50 2.35 -5.16 0.18
CA ASP A 50 2.89 -5.81 -1.00
C ASP A 50 3.90 -6.93 -0.69
N GLN A 51 4.11 -7.26 0.59
CA GLN A 51 5.06 -8.27 1.09
C GLN A 51 6.52 -7.97 0.74
N ARG A 52 6.85 -6.70 0.45
CA ARG A 52 8.25 -6.28 0.24
C ARG A 52 8.86 -5.81 1.55
N LEU A 53 10.06 -6.31 1.83
CA LEU A 53 10.90 -5.81 2.91
C LEU A 53 11.26 -4.35 2.63
N ARG A 54 11.04 -3.47 3.60
CA ARG A 54 11.37 -2.04 3.54
C ARG A 54 12.67 -1.75 4.27
N THR A 55 12.77 -2.21 5.50
CA THR A 55 13.91 -1.93 6.39
C THR A 55 14.19 -3.13 7.30
N VAL A 56 15.46 -3.31 7.63
CA VAL A 56 15.90 -4.16 8.75
C VAL A 56 16.87 -3.34 9.59
N ASP A 57 16.51 -3.14 10.85
CA ASP A 57 17.35 -2.48 11.85
C ASP A 57 18.03 -3.54 12.71
N VAL A 58 19.36 -3.46 12.80
CA VAL A 58 20.18 -4.37 13.61
C VAL A 58 20.84 -3.56 14.71
N LEU A 59 20.38 -3.75 15.95
CA LEU A 59 20.86 -3.03 17.13
C LEU A 59 22.06 -3.71 17.79
N ARG A 60 22.26 -5.02 17.55
CA ARG A 60 23.40 -5.81 18.04
C ARG A 60 24.18 -6.46 16.89
N PRO A 61 24.96 -5.67 16.13
CA PRO A 61 25.76 -6.19 15.01
C PRO A 61 26.96 -7.02 15.47
N ASP A 62 27.28 -7.01 16.76
CA ASP A 62 28.36 -7.77 17.40
C ASP A 62 28.04 -9.26 17.57
N LEU A 63 26.79 -9.68 17.30
CA LEU A 63 26.38 -11.07 17.39
C LEU A 63 27.13 -11.95 16.37
N PRO A 64 27.40 -13.23 16.70
CA PRO A 64 27.94 -14.17 15.74
C PRO A 64 27.08 -14.24 14.48
N ALA A 65 27.71 -14.24 13.29
CA ALA A 65 27.00 -14.15 12.01
C ALA A 65 25.88 -15.19 11.85
N GLY A 66 26.07 -16.42 12.35
CA GLY A 66 25.04 -17.46 12.32
C GLY A 66 23.81 -17.12 13.18
N LEU A 67 24.02 -16.55 14.37
CA LEU A 67 22.92 -16.12 15.25
C LEU A 67 22.24 -14.87 14.68
N LEU A 68 23.01 -13.89 14.20
CA LEU A 68 22.46 -12.69 13.58
C LEU A 68 21.60 -13.03 12.36
N GLY A 69 22.07 -13.94 11.50
CA GLY A 69 21.30 -14.42 10.35
C GLY A 69 19.98 -15.09 10.77
N ALA A 70 20.00 -15.90 11.83
CA ALA A 70 18.79 -16.50 12.38
C ALA A 70 17.82 -15.44 12.93
N ARG A 71 18.32 -14.42 13.64
CA ARG A 71 17.49 -13.31 14.16
C ARG A 71 16.86 -12.48 13.05
N ILE A 72 17.61 -12.19 11.98
CA ILE A 72 17.07 -11.49 10.82
C ILE A 72 15.96 -12.32 10.17
N ALA A 73 16.20 -13.61 9.92
CA ALA A 73 15.20 -14.50 9.35
C ALA A 73 13.93 -14.59 10.22
N GLU A 74 14.09 -14.68 11.54
CA GLU A 74 12.98 -14.70 12.50
C GLU A 74 12.14 -13.41 12.42
N ALA A 75 12.78 -12.24 12.46
CA ALA A 75 12.09 -10.94 12.39
C ALA A 75 11.37 -10.74 11.04
N VAL A 76 12.05 -11.03 9.92
CA VAL A 76 11.48 -10.87 8.58
C VAL A 76 10.29 -11.81 8.37
N ASN A 77 10.40 -13.08 8.76
CA ASN A 77 9.30 -14.03 8.63
C ASN A 77 8.10 -13.65 9.51
N ALA A 78 8.35 -13.16 10.73
CA ALA A 78 7.30 -12.66 11.60
C ALA A 78 6.58 -11.45 10.99
N ALA A 79 7.34 -10.49 10.43
CA ALA A 79 6.79 -9.31 9.77
C ALA A 79 6.00 -9.67 8.50
N LEU A 80 6.51 -10.60 7.68
CA LEU A 80 5.81 -11.11 6.49
C LEU A 80 4.48 -11.79 6.84
N ARG A 81 4.48 -12.61 7.89
CA ARG A 81 3.26 -13.27 8.38
C ARG A 81 2.24 -12.25 8.83
N LEU A 82 2.66 -11.28 9.65
CA LEU A 82 1.79 -10.21 10.13
C LEU A 82 1.22 -9.37 8.97
N ALA A 83 2.08 -8.96 8.03
CA ALA A 83 1.67 -8.21 6.85
C ALA A 83 0.64 -8.98 6.02
N ARG A 84 0.84 -10.30 5.83
CA ARG A 84 -0.11 -11.13 5.09
C ARG A 84 -1.44 -11.25 5.81
N GLU A 85 -1.45 -11.54 7.11
CA GLU A 85 -2.67 -11.72 7.90
C GLU A 85 -3.51 -10.44 7.90
N GLU A 86 -2.88 -9.30 8.17
CA GLU A 86 -3.55 -8.01 8.23
C GLU A 86 -3.97 -7.49 6.84
N THR A 87 -3.17 -7.74 5.79
CA THR A 87 -3.56 -7.40 4.41
C THR A 87 -4.77 -8.22 3.98
N VAL A 88 -4.78 -9.54 4.22
CA VAL A 88 -5.92 -10.40 3.88
C VAL A 88 -7.17 -9.98 4.65
N ARG A 89 -7.02 -9.66 5.95
CA ARG A 89 -8.11 -9.15 6.77
C ARG A 89 -8.67 -7.84 6.21
N ALA A 90 -7.81 -6.84 5.97
CA ALA A 90 -8.23 -5.54 5.45
C ALA A 90 -8.89 -5.65 4.08
N MET A 91 -8.35 -6.49 3.18
CA MET A 91 -8.95 -6.78 1.88
C MET A 91 -10.32 -7.48 2.00
N GLY A 92 -10.52 -8.32 3.01
CA GLY A 92 -11.80 -8.96 3.29
C GLY A 92 -12.85 -8.02 3.88
N GLU A 93 -12.42 -6.96 4.56
CA GLU A 93 -13.27 -5.89 5.11
C GLU A 93 -13.65 -4.84 4.05
N LEU A 94 -12.94 -4.79 2.91
CA LEU A 94 -13.36 -3.96 1.78
C LEU A 94 -14.78 -4.36 1.39
N PRO A 95 -15.71 -3.40 1.30
CA PRO A 95 -17.03 -3.68 0.75
C PRO A 95 -16.82 -4.38 -0.59
N ARG A 96 -17.42 -5.56 -0.81
CA ARG A 96 -17.65 -6.02 -2.20
C ARG A 96 -18.39 -4.86 -2.84
N ILE A 97 -17.73 -4.04 -3.65
CA ILE A 97 -18.24 -2.76 -4.16
C ILE A 97 -19.74 -2.88 -4.37
N GLY A 98 -20.47 -2.40 -3.37
CA GLY A 98 -21.88 -2.73 -3.23
C GLY A 98 -22.66 -1.93 -4.25
N PRO A 99 -23.95 -2.22 -4.43
CA PRO A 99 -24.86 -1.41 -5.25
C PRO A 99 -24.83 0.10 -4.91
N GLU A 100 -24.30 0.51 -3.76
CA GLU A 100 -24.06 1.91 -3.35
C GLU A 100 -23.10 2.66 -4.30
N LEU A 101 -21.95 2.09 -4.66
CA LEU A 101 -21.00 2.72 -5.58
C LEU A 101 -21.48 2.66 -7.04
N ARG A 102 -22.23 1.61 -7.41
CA ARG A 102 -22.96 1.56 -8.69
C ARG A 102 -24.04 2.64 -8.79
N ARG A 103 -24.70 2.98 -7.67
CA ARG A 103 -25.65 4.10 -7.58
C ARG A 103 -24.94 5.45 -7.65
N LEU A 104 -23.76 5.59 -7.06
CA LEU A 104 -22.96 6.81 -7.13
C LEU A 104 -22.38 7.06 -8.54
N ALA A 105 -21.95 5.99 -9.22
CA ALA A 105 -21.38 6.06 -10.57
C ALA A 105 -22.43 6.03 -11.70
N GLY A 106 -23.63 5.46 -11.46
CA GLY A 106 -24.73 5.38 -12.42
C GLY A 106 -25.82 6.44 -12.25
N GLY A 107 -25.68 7.36 -11.30
CA GLY A 107 -26.70 8.34 -10.94
C GLY A 107 -26.47 9.74 -11.52
N HIS A 108 -26.46 9.89 -12.85
CA HIS A 108 -26.73 11.16 -13.55
C HIS A 108 -27.48 10.85 -14.86
N GLY A 109 -28.78 11.19 -14.89
CA GLY A 109 -29.61 11.08 -16.10
C GLY A 109 -31.04 10.68 -15.81
N ALA A 110 -31.78 11.53 -15.09
CA ALA A 110 -33.24 11.63 -15.22
C ALA A 110 -33.54 12.83 -16.13
#